data_AF-A0A645CJ41-F1
#
_entry.id   AF-A0A645CJ41-F1
#
_cell.length_a   1.000
_cell.length_b   1.000
_cell.length_c   1.000
_cell.angle_alpha   90.00
_cell.angle_beta   90.00
_cell.angle_gamma   90.00
#
_symmetry.space_group_name_H-M   'P 1'
#
loop_
_entity.id
_entity.type
_entity.pdbx_description
1 polymer ?
#
loop_
_entity_poly.entity_id
_entity_poly.type
_entity_poly.pdbx_seq_one_letter_code
_entity_poly.pdbx_strand_id
1 'polypeptide(L)' 'MKLRKDDAFACAREFVTAGKQRRLKTSAELYLSEHPDELQPRFDVAEVYAPEGVHTSRPVIRYLENAF' A
#
# COMPACT_ATOMS: atom_id res chain seq x y z
N MET A 1 6.92 -6.23 -5.19
CA MET A 1 6.63 -4.89 -5.75
C MET A 1 6.06 -5.07 -7.15
N LYS A 2 4.90 -4.49 -7.48
CA LYS A 2 4.25 -4.67 -8.80
C LYS A 2 4.30 -3.33 -9.53
N LEU A 3 5.19 -3.21 -10.52
CA LEU A 3 5.31 -2.02 -11.36
C LEU A 3 4.23 -2.04 -12.45
N ARG A 4 3.64 -0.88 -12.75
CA ARG A 4 3.00 -0.62 -14.04
C ARG A 4 3.34 0.78 -14.54
N LYS A 5 3.71 0.77 -15.81
CA LYS A 5 3.83 1.89 -16.73
C LYS A 5 2.41 2.32 -17.10
N ASP A 6 2.20 3.62 -17.20
CA ASP A 6 1.01 4.34 -17.72
C ASP A 6 -0.05 4.77 -16.68
N ASP A 7 -0.08 6.09 -16.47
CA ASP A 7 -0.92 6.91 -15.57
C ASP A 7 -2.43 6.92 -15.90
N ALA A 8 -2.92 6.00 -16.74
CA ALA A 8 -4.27 6.05 -17.31
C ALA A 8 -5.30 5.12 -16.61
N PHE A 9 -4.89 4.25 -15.69
CA PHE A 9 -5.76 3.20 -15.16
C PHE A 9 -5.78 3.14 -13.63
N ALA A 10 -6.92 3.56 -13.08
CA ALA A 10 -7.46 3.24 -11.75
C ALA A 10 -6.70 3.81 -10.53
N CYS A 11 -7.46 4.27 -9.53
CA CYS A 11 -6.89 4.70 -8.24
C CYS A 11 -6.20 3.50 -7.57
N ALA A 12 -5.04 3.66 -6.93
CA ALA A 12 -4.28 2.53 -6.36
C ALA A 12 -5.08 1.73 -5.31
N ARG A 13 -6.07 2.36 -4.67
CA ARG A 13 -7.04 1.67 -3.79
C ARG A 13 -7.76 0.51 -4.49
N GLU A 14 -8.03 0.62 -5.79
CA GLU A 14 -8.71 -0.41 -6.59
C GLU A 14 -7.82 -1.65 -6.80
N PHE A 15 -6.50 -1.51 -6.62
CA PHE A 15 -5.55 -2.62 -6.71
C PHE A 15 -5.27 -3.31 -5.37
N VAL A 16 -5.75 -2.77 -4.25
CA VAL A 16 -5.77 -3.45 -2.94
C VAL A 16 -7.04 -4.29 -2.84
N THR A 17 -7.03 -5.42 -3.54
CA THR A 17 -8.14 -6.37 -3.53
C THR A 17 -8.41 -6.92 -2.12
N ALA A 18 -9.63 -7.38 -1.85
CA ALA A 18 -10.00 -7.98 -0.56
C ALA A 18 -9.03 -9.09 -0.12
N GLY A 19 -8.49 -9.88 -1.06
CA GLY A 19 -7.47 -10.89 -0.77
C GLY A 19 -6.15 -10.31 -0.25
N LYS A 20 -5.72 -9.15 -0.77
CA LYS A 20 -4.53 -8.44 -0.24
C LYS A 20 -4.81 -7.84 1.13
N GLN A 21 -6.00 -7.24 1.31
CA GLN A 21 -6.41 -6.69 2.60
C GLN A 21 -6.40 -7.76 3.68
N ARG A 22 -6.96 -8.95 3.39
CA ARG A 22 -6.97 -10.09 4.32
C ARG A 22 -5.56 -10.51 4.73
N ARG A 23 -4.63 -10.61 3.76
CA ARG A 23 -3.23 -10.96 4.06
C ARG A 23 -2.56 -9.94 4.96
N LEU A 24 -2.74 -8.65 4.68
CA LEU A 24 -2.16 -7.57 5.49
C LEU A 24 -2.74 -7.56 6.91
N LYS A 25 -4.06 -7.77 7.06
CA LYS A 25 -4.71 -7.91 8.37
C LYS A 25 -4.17 -9.10 9.14
N THR A 26 -4.07 -10.27 8.52
CA THR A 26 -3.49 -11.46 9.17
C THR A 26 -2.03 -11.24 9.57
N SER A 27 -1.21 -10.58 8.73
CA SER A 27 0.16 -10.25 9.11
C SER A 27 0.24 -9.29 10.30
N ALA A 28 -0.66 -8.30 10.37
CA ALA A 28 -0.72 -7.39 11.51
C ALA A 28 -1.19 -8.09 12.80
N GLU A 29 -2.18 -8.99 12.71
CA GLU A 29 -2.64 -9.82 13.83
C GLU A 29 -1.50 -10.69 14.38
N LEU A 30 -0.72 -11.33 13.49
CA LEU A 30 0.45 -12.11 13.89
C LEU A 30 1.50 -11.22 14.57
N TYR A 31 1.80 -10.06 14.00
CA TYR A 31 2.75 -9.13 14.61
C TYR A 31 2.33 -8.69 16.02
N LEU A 32 1.05 -8.33 16.21
CA LEU A 32 0.50 -7.94 17.51
C LEU A 32 0.47 -9.09 18.52
N SER A 33 0.35 -10.34 18.06
CA SER A 33 0.45 -11.50 18.94
C SER A 33 1.84 -11.68 19.54
N GLU A 34 2.88 -11.28 18.80
CA GLU A 34 4.27 -11.30 19.25
C GLU A 34 4.67 -10.00 19.98
N HIS A 35 4.01 -8.89 19.64
CA HIS A 35 4.27 -7.56 20.17
C HIS A 35 2.95 -6.95 20.68
N PRO A 36 2.51 -7.32 21.90
CA PRO A 36 1.27 -6.81 22.45
C PRO A 36 1.35 -5.29 22.61
N ASP A 37 0.46 -4.59 21.91
CA ASP A 37 0.24 -3.15 22.00
C ASP A 37 -1.27 -2.90 22.04
N GLU A 38 -1.69 -1.79 22.65
CA GLU A 38 -3.10 -1.39 22.77
C GLU A 38 -3.57 -0.60 21.53
N LEU A 39 -2.66 -0.23 20.64
CA LEU A 39 -2.98 0.54 19.43
C LEU A 39 -3.53 -0.34 18.30
N GLN A 40 -4.59 0.14 17.67
CA GLN A 40 -5.18 -0.50 16.49
C GLN A 40 -4.31 -0.25 15.25
N PRO A 41 -3.99 -1.29 14.44
CA PRO A 41 -3.20 -1.12 13.24
C PRO A 41 -3.97 -0.35 12.16
N ARG A 42 -3.29 0.65 11.56
CA ARG A 42 -3.78 1.44 10.42
C ARG A 42 -3.15 0.94 9.13
N PHE A 43 -3.94 0.77 8.07
CA PHE A 43 -3.43 0.41 6.75
C PHE A 43 -3.50 1.58 5.79
N ASP A 44 -2.33 2.05 5.35
CA ASP A 44 -2.18 3.15 4.40
C ASP A 44 -1.74 2.61 3.02
N VAL A 45 -2.05 3.35 1.95
CA VAL A 45 -1.62 3.02 0.58
C VAL A 45 -0.79 4.16 0.02
N ALA A 46 0.44 3.86 -0.42
CA ALA A 46 1.29 4.79 -1.15
C ALA A 46 1.22 4.50 -2.65
N GLU A 47 0.75 5.48 -3.43
CA GLU A 47 0.85 5.48 -4.88
C GLU A 47 2.19 6.09 -5.27
N VAL A 48 2.98 5.36 -6.06
CA VAL A 48 4.29 5.82 -6.52
C VAL A 48 4.27 5.88 -8.04
N TYR A 49 4.30 7.10 -8.56
CA TYR A 49 4.33 7.38 -10.00
C TYR A 49 5.78 7.70 -10.40
N ALA A 50 6.36 6.78 -11.15
CA ALA A 50 7.75 6.82 -11.59
C ALA A 50 7.83 6.38 -13.07
N PRO A 51 7.57 7.28 -14.04
CA PRO A 51 7.45 6.92 -15.45
C PRO A 51 8.72 6.28 -16.03
N GLU A 52 9.89 6.63 -15.49
CA GLU A 52 11.20 6.08 -15.88
C GLU A 52 11.70 5.02 -14.88
N GLY A 53 10.82 4.51 -14.02
CA GLY A 53 11.18 3.58 -12.95
C GLY A 53 12.23 4.19 -12.01
N VAL A 54 13.29 3.45 -11.74
CA VAL A 54 14.39 3.88 -10.84
C VAL A 54 15.16 5.11 -11.33
N HIS A 55 15.08 5.43 -12.63
CA HIS A 55 15.72 6.61 -13.21
C HIS A 55 14.86 7.87 -13.09
N THR A 56 13.62 7.74 -12.59
CA THR A 56 12.75 8.89 -12.36
C THR A 56 13.41 9.80 -11.33
N SER A 57 13.89 10.96 -11.78
CA SER A 57 14.60 11.90 -10.91
C SER A 57 13.72 12.46 -9.78
N ARG A 58 12.40 12.57 -10.03
CA ARG A 58 11.42 13.08 -9.06
C ARG A 58 10.11 12.28 -9.16
N PRO A 59 10.01 11.10 -8.51
CA PRO A 59 8.76 10.35 -8.49
C PRO A 59 7.70 11.12 -7.71
N VAL A 60 6.46 11.03 -8.16
CA VAL A 60 5.31 11.59 -7.43
C VAL A 60 4.78 10.51 -6.49
N ILE A 61 4.73 10.81 -5.19
CA ILE A 61 4.20 9.90 -4.19
C ILE A 61 2.90 10.50 -3.63
N ARG A 62 1.83 9.72 -3.64
CA ARG A 62 0.55 10.06 -3.00
C ARG A 62 0.28 9.08 -1.87
N TYR A 63 -0.08 9.59 -0.70
CA TYR A 63 -0.46 8.77 0.43
C TYR A 63 -1.97 8.81 0.62
N LEU A 64 -2.59 7.63 0.64
CA LEU A 64 -3.97 7.43 1.06
C LEU A 64 -3.93 6.81 2.45
N GLU A 65 -4.18 7.65 3.45
CA GLU A 65 -4.27 7.19 4.83
C GLU A 65 -5.60 6.46 5.09
N ASN A 66 -5.60 5.49 6.02
CA ASN A 66 -6.77 4.71 6.41
C ASN A 66 -7.49 4.07 5.21
N ALA A 67 -6.74 3.41 4.34
CA ALA A 67 -7.26 2.90 3.10
C ALA A 67 -8.29 1.76 3.27
N PHE A 68 -8.20 0.95 4.36
CA PHE A 68 -9.12 -0.17 4.68
C PHE A 68 -8.83 -0.84 6.04
#